data_AF-A0A3G1L1I1-F1
#
_entry.id   AF-A0A3G1L1I1-F1
#
_cell.length_a   1.000
_cell.length_b   1.000
_cell.length_c   1.000
_cell.angle_alpha   90.00
_cell.angle_beta   90.00
_cell.angle_gamma   90.00
#
_symmetry.space_group_name_H-M   'P 1'
#
loop_
_entity.id
_entity.type
_entity.pdbx_description
1 polymer ?
#
loop_
_entity_poly.entity_id
_entity_poly.type
_entity_poly.pdbx_seq_one_letter_code
_entity_poly.pdbx_strand_id
1 'polypeptide(L)'
;MEGYYDLIGYLVSSAKELVVDPKLYGPLRLVDAVSRLVTLLEKEEKADSFLLSLKEEIDAGKFLVMTDEAAFISFLEELVMKMARQP
;
A
#
# COMPACT_ATOMS: atom_id res chain seq x y z
N MET A 1 1.78 5.60 -19.30
CA MET A 1 3.10 4.93 -19.24
C MET A 1 3.98 5.48 -18.12
N GLU A 2 4.18 6.80 -18.01
CA GLU A 2 5.02 7.42 -16.97
C GLU A 2 4.70 6.93 -15.55
N GLY A 3 3.44 7.00 -15.11
CA GLY A 3 3.05 6.54 -13.77
C GLY A 3 3.30 5.05 -13.49
N TYR A 4 3.32 4.20 -14.53
CA TYR A 4 3.71 2.79 -14.38
C TYR A 4 5.22 2.65 -14.18
N TYR A 5 6.04 3.42 -14.90
CA TYR A 5 7.49 3.45 -14.66
C TYR A 5 7.82 3.97 -13.26
N ASP A 6 7.08 4.96 -12.76
CA ASP A 6 7.24 5.45 -11.38
C ASP A 6 6.92 4.36 -10.35
N LEU A 7 5.81 3.63 -10.54
CA LEU A 7 5.46 2.52 -9.66
C LEU A 7 6.50 1.39 -9.73
N ILE A 8 6.97 1.04 -10.93
CA ILE A 8 8.01 0.02 -11.12
C ILE A 8 9.32 0.48 -10.45
N GLY A 9 9.74 1.74 -10.65
CA GLY A 9 10.91 2.31 -10.01
C GLY A 9 10.80 2.31 -8.47
N TYR A 10 9.62 2.65 -7.96
CA TYR A 10 9.31 2.54 -6.53
C TYR A 10 9.45 1.09 -6.03
N LEU A 11 8.89 0.11 -6.73
CA LEU A 11 8.95 -1.30 -6.34
C LEU A 11 10.39 -1.86 -6.38
N VAL A 12 11.15 -1.55 -7.43
CA VAL A 12 12.54 -2.02 -7.58
C VAL A 12 13.45 -1.40 -6.52
N SER A 13 13.35 -0.09 -6.31
CA SER A 13 14.12 0.59 -5.25
C SER A 13 13.72 0.09 -3.86
N SER A 14 12.41 -0.05 -3.61
CA SER A 14 11.87 -0.65 -2.39
C SER A 14 12.47 -2.03 -2.11
N ALA A 15 12.47 -2.93 -3.09
CA ALA A 15 13.01 -4.28 -2.95
C ALA A 15 14.50 -4.28 -2.56
N LYS A 16 15.31 -3.38 -3.15
CA LYS A 16 16.70 -3.20 -2.76
C LYS A 16 16.83 -2.73 -1.30
N GLU A 17 15.98 -1.79 -0.86
CA GLU A 17 16.06 -1.28 0.51
C GLU A 17 15.58 -2.29 1.57
N LEU A 18 14.73 -3.26 1.21
CA LEU A 18 14.31 -4.32 2.15
C LEU A 18 15.45 -5.19 2.68
N VAL A 19 16.60 -5.21 2.00
CA VAL A 19 17.78 -5.95 2.44
C VAL A 19 18.45 -5.28 3.66
N VAL A 20 18.24 -3.98 3.84
CA VAL A 20 18.95 -3.17 4.85
C VAL A 20 18.02 -2.50 5.88
N ASP A 21 16.76 -2.28 5.51
CA ASP A 21 15.82 -1.51 6.33
C ASP A 21 15.19 -2.30 7.49
N PRO A 22 14.60 -1.59 8.48
CA PRO A 22 13.81 -2.22 9.53
C PRO A 22 12.71 -3.11 8.95
N LYS A 23 12.46 -4.26 9.57
CA LYS A 23 11.52 -5.29 9.07
C LYS A 23 10.14 -4.75 8.68
N LEU A 24 9.61 -3.79 9.45
CA LEU A 24 8.27 -3.23 9.25
C LEU A 24 8.16 -2.26 8.06
N TYR A 25 9.28 -1.77 7.53
CA TYR A 25 9.26 -0.90 6.36
C TYR A 25 8.94 -1.69 5.07
N GLY A 26 9.12 -3.02 5.09
CA GLY A 26 8.64 -3.90 4.02
C GLY A 26 7.13 -3.85 3.86
N PRO A 27 6.36 -4.25 4.89
CA PRO A 27 4.91 -4.11 4.88
C PRO A 27 4.42 -2.70 4.51
N LEU A 28 5.05 -1.65 5.05
CA LEU A 28 4.76 -0.26 4.69
C LEU A 28 4.82 -0.01 3.18
N ARG A 29 5.93 -0.43 2.55
CA ARG A 29 6.14 -0.21 1.11
C ARG A 29 5.16 -1.01 0.25
N LEU A 30 4.78 -2.20 0.69
CA LEU A 30 3.79 -3.00 -0.02
C LEU A 30 2.42 -2.31 -0.02
N VAL A 31 1.95 -1.81 1.12
CA VAL A 31 0.67 -1.09 1.16
C VAL A 31 0.73 0.26 0.44
N ASP A 32 1.85 0.99 0.51
CA ASP A 32 2.03 2.22 -0.27
C ASP A 32 2.06 1.94 -1.79
N ALA A 33 2.66 0.83 -2.22
CA ALA A 33 2.60 0.38 -3.61
C ALA A 33 1.17 0.08 -4.07
N VAL A 34 0.33 -0.51 -3.20
CA VAL A 34 -1.11 -0.72 -3.48
C VAL A 34 -1.81 0.62 -3.66
N SER A 35 -1.62 1.60 -2.76
CA SER A 35 -2.22 2.94 -2.91
C SER A 35 -1.80 3.62 -4.23
N ARG A 36 -0.53 3.50 -4.61
CA ARG A 36 -0.02 4.01 -5.90
C ARG A 36 -0.65 3.31 -7.09
N LEU A 37 -0.79 1.99 -7.04
CA LEU A 37 -1.46 1.21 -8.09
C LEU A 37 -2.92 1.62 -8.24
N VAL A 38 -3.67 1.73 -7.14
CA VAL A 38 -5.06 2.21 -7.17
C VAL A 38 -5.15 3.60 -7.78
N THR A 39 -4.21 4.50 -7.45
CA THR A 39 -4.15 5.84 -8.06
C THR A 39 -3.98 5.79 -9.58
N LEU A 40 -3.24 4.81 -10.12
CA LEU A 40 -3.13 4.63 -11.57
C LEU A 40 -4.44 4.09 -12.15
N LEU A 41 -5.07 3.12 -11.49
CA LEU A 41 -6.36 2.56 -11.91
C LEU A 41 -7.46 3.62 -11.90
N GLU A 42 -7.47 4.51 -10.90
CA GLU A 42 -8.40 5.63 -10.78
C GLU A 42 -8.25 6.60 -11.96
N LYS A 43 -7.02 6.98 -12.31
CA LYS A 43 -6.74 7.83 -13.48
C LYS A 43 -7.17 7.21 -14.81
N GLU A 44 -7.24 5.88 -14.87
CA GLU A 44 -7.70 5.14 -16.05
C GLU A 44 -9.19 4.79 -16.00
N GLU A 45 -9.94 5.31 -15.02
CA GLU A 45 -11.37 5.00 -14.79
C GLU A 45 -11.64 3.49 -14.59
N LYS A 46 -10.65 2.75 -14.06
CA LYS A 46 -10.70 1.31 -13.77
C LYS A 46 -10.78 0.98 -12.28
N ALA A 47 -10.69 1.98 -11.40
CA ALA A 47 -10.87 1.78 -9.97
C ALA A 47 -12.36 1.78 -9.63
N ASP A 48 -12.84 0.73 -8.96
CA ASP A 48 -14.18 0.70 -8.39
C ASP A 48 -14.22 1.33 -6.99
N SER A 49 -15.43 1.47 -6.45
CA SER A 49 -15.62 2.05 -5.10
C SER A 49 -14.88 1.29 -3.99
N PHE A 50 -14.64 -0.02 -4.17
CA PHE A 50 -13.91 -0.82 -3.20
C PHE A 50 -12.43 -0.46 -3.21
N LEU A 51 -11.80 -0.37 -4.40
CA LEU A 51 -10.40 0.01 -4.55
C LEU A 51 -10.15 1.43 -4.04
N LEU A 52 -11.05 2.38 -4.33
CA LEU A 52 -10.94 3.75 -3.81
C LEU A 52 -11.00 3.78 -2.28
N SER A 53 -11.95 3.07 -1.67
CA SER A 53 -12.04 2.96 -0.21
C SER A 53 -10.82 2.27 0.41
N LEU A 54 -10.28 1.22 -0.23
CA LEU A 54 -9.05 0.56 0.20
C LEU A 54 -7.86 1.52 0.21
N LYS A 55 -7.74 2.35 -0.85
CA LYS A 55 -6.69 3.35 -0.95
C LYS A 55 -6.79 4.40 0.17
N GLU A 56 -7.99 4.90 0.46
CA GLU A 56 -8.21 5.89 1.52
C GLU A 56 -7.77 5.35 2.90
N GLU A 57 -8.15 4.12 3.23
CA GLU A 57 -7.72 3.46 4.47
C GLU A 57 -6.20 3.27 4.53
N ILE A 58 -5.59 2.87 3.40
CA ILE A 58 -4.13 2.73 3.32
C ILE A 58 -3.43 4.06 3.56
N ASP A 59 -3.87 5.14 2.91
CA ASP A 59 -3.23 6.45 3.03
C ASP A 59 -3.37 7.03 4.44
N ALA A 60 -4.48 6.73 5.14
CA ALA A 60 -4.68 7.11 6.53
C ALA A 60 -3.84 6.27 7.52
N GLY A 61 -3.70 4.96 7.29
CA GLY A 61 -3.09 4.03 8.25
C GLY A 61 -1.59 3.78 8.07
N LYS A 62 -1.03 3.97 6.86
CA LYS A 62 0.35 3.53 6.55
C LYS A 62 1.42 4.16 7.43
N PHE A 63 1.22 5.38 7.93
CA PHE A 63 2.21 6.05 8.79
C PHE A 63 2.19 5.61 10.26
N LEU A 64 1.26 4.74 10.67
CA LEU A 64 1.23 4.16 12.03
C LEU A 64 2.54 3.45 12.37
N VAL A 65 3.23 2.87 11.39
CA VAL A 65 4.54 2.24 11.56
C VAL A 65 5.58 3.15 12.24
N MET A 66 5.40 4.47 12.16
CA MET A 66 6.32 5.45 12.74
C MET A 66 5.98 5.81 14.20
N THR A 67 4.75 5.54 14.64
CA THR A 67 4.21 6.05 15.92
C THR A 67 3.71 4.94 16.84
N ASP A 68 3.18 3.85 16.28
CA ASP A 68 2.60 2.72 17.01
C ASP A 68 2.68 1.44 16.16
N GLU A 69 3.68 0.60 16.47
CA GLU A 69 3.91 -0.68 15.80
C GLU A 69 2.73 -1.66 15.95
N ALA A 70 2.11 -1.72 17.13
CA ALA A 70 1.00 -2.64 17.37
C ALA A 70 -0.26 -2.21 16.60
N ALA A 71 -0.53 -0.91 16.55
CA ALA A 71 -1.60 -0.36 15.71
C ALA A 71 -1.33 -0.60 14.23
N PHE A 72 -0.06 -0.45 13.78
CA PHE A 72 0.29 -0.74 12.38
C PHE A 72 0.07 -2.21 12.02
N ILE A 73 0.45 -3.15 12.88
CA ILE A 73 0.21 -4.59 12.64
C ILE A 73 -1.30 -4.87 12.59
N SER A 74 -2.07 -4.34 13.53
CA SER A 74 -3.53 -4.50 13.55
C SER A 74 -4.19 -3.94 12.29
N PHE A 75 -3.73 -2.78 11.83
CA PHE A 75 -4.15 -2.17 10.56
C PHE A 75 -3.85 -3.08 9.36
N LEU A 76 -2.68 -3.73 9.30
CA LEU A 76 -2.38 -4.68 8.22
C LEU A 76 -3.34 -5.89 8.24
N GLU A 77 -3.71 -6.40 9.41
CA GLU A 77 -4.70 -7.47 9.56
C GLU A 77 -6.07 -7.03 9.04
N GLU A 78 -6.49 -5.79 9.34
CA GLU A 78 -7.74 -5.22 8.84
C GLU A 78 -7.77 -5.13 7.31
N LEU A 79 -6.67 -4.71 6.68
CA LEU A 79 -6.57 -4.69 5.21
C LEU A 79 -6.71 -6.09 4.60
N VAL A 80 -6.08 -7.10 5.20
CA VAL A 80 -6.19 -8.50 4.75
C VAL A 80 -7.63 -8.99 4.87
N MET A 81 -8.29 -8.70 6.00
CA MET A 81 -9.69 -9.08 6.22
C MET A 81 -10.64 -8.36 5.26
N LYS A 82 -10.38 -7.09 4.95
CA LYS A 82 -11.15 -6.34 3.96
C LYS A 82 -11.04 -6.96 2.56
N MET A 83 -9.83 -7.27 2.12
CA MET A 83 -9.61 -7.95 0.84
C MET A 83 -10.29 -9.32 0.79
N ALA A 84 -10.21 -10.11 1.87
CA ALA A 84 -10.83 -11.44 1.93
C ALA A 84 -12.37 -11.41 1.90
N ARG A 85 -13.00 -10.27 2.21
CA ARG A 85 -14.45 -10.08 2.16
C ARG A 85 -14.95 -9.58 0.80
N GLN A 86 -14.04 -9.15 -0.09
CA GLN A 86 -14.41 -8.71 -1.43
C GLN A 86 -14.76 -9.96 -2.27
N PRO A 87 -16.01 -10.06 -2.78
CA PRO A 87 -16.48 -11.23 -3.53
C PRO A 87 -15.88 -11.34 -4.94
#